data_AF-A0A9D4MXJ0-F1
#
_entry.id   AF-A0A9D4MXJ0-F1
#
_cell.length_a   1.000
_cell.length_b   1.000
_cell.length_c   1.000
_cell.angle_alpha   90.00
_cell.angle_beta   90.00
_cell.angle_gamma   90.00
#
_symmetry.space_group_name_H-M   'P 1'
#
loop_
_entity.id
_entity.type
_entity.pdbx_description
1 polymer ?
#
loop_
_entity_poly.entity_id
_entity_poly.type
_entity_poly.pdbx_seq_one_letter_code
_entity_poly.pdbx_strand_id
1 'polypeptide(L)'
;MHRAAGKVSEAMVALNEKDMHGIREKIKQDNRLCGLKDGTKVNVEGDTCYNNPLFNSGGHTPFQGGTIAVTTMCENNTRSKRIIGVHVANKLCMVASRLRNQGIAVDCPNHDGKCTANMSETDVIGNEEKWNEHVARKINTDLNIASFTGDGDSKGHSGVDKAQVQQTVHFKDLRHLGNSLKRAINKAQFSSGMFAGPASKRANFQNRFALSIRARCMSELTKAHKKYKGNIKEITNHMTK
;
A
#
# COMPACT_ATOMS: atom_id res chain seq x y z
N MET A 1 10.26 26.15 22.41
CA MET A 1 9.86 25.51 21.13
C MET A 1 9.24 24.11 21.30
N HIS A 2 9.88 23.14 21.98
CA HIS A 2 9.36 21.75 22.05
C HIS A 2 7.95 21.56 22.64
N ARG A 3 7.56 22.29 23.71
CA ARG A 3 6.19 22.21 24.26
C ARG A 3 5.12 22.77 23.32
N ALA A 4 5.46 23.82 22.57
CA ALA A 4 4.57 24.37 21.54
C ALA A 4 4.44 23.39 20.35
N ALA A 5 5.56 22.80 19.90
CA ALA A 5 5.56 21.78 18.85
C ALA A 5 4.71 20.55 19.20
N GLY A 6 4.74 20.10 20.47
CA GLY A 6 3.90 18.99 20.93
C GLY A 6 2.40 19.29 20.84
N LYS A 7 1.96 20.48 21.27
CA LYS A 7 0.56 20.92 21.17
C LYS A 7 0.12 21.10 19.71
N VAL A 8 1.01 21.65 18.88
CA VAL A 8 0.75 21.81 17.43
C VAL A 8 0.62 20.45 16.76
N SER A 9 1.41 19.44 17.15
CA SER A 9 1.32 18.09 16.59
C SER A 9 -0.01 17.41 16.91
N GLU A 10 -0.52 17.53 18.15
CA GLU A 10 -1.82 16.97 18.53
C GLU A 10 -2.97 17.66 17.78
N ALA A 11 -2.91 18.99 17.67
CA ALA A 11 -3.86 19.75 16.86
C ALA A 11 -3.79 19.38 15.37
N MET A 12 -2.61 19.10 14.83
CA MET A 12 -2.42 18.68 13.43
C MET A 12 -3.02 17.29 13.18
N VAL A 13 -2.87 16.35 14.11
CA VAL A 13 -3.50 15.03 14.00
C VAL A 13 -5.02 15.17 14.00
N ALA A 14 -5.57 15.93 14.95
CA ALA A 14 -7.01 16.17 15.03
C ALA A 14 -7.56 16.87 13.78
N LEU A 15 -6.83 17.87 13.26
CA LEU A 15 -7.19 18.56 12.02
C LEU A 15 -7.19 17.60 10.82
N ASN A 16 -6.17 16.75 10.71
CA ASN A 16 -6.04 15.77 9.63
C ASN A 16 -7.14 14.71 9.68
N GLU A 17 -7.50 14.23 10.88
CA GLU A 17 -8.61 13.29 11.05
C GLU A 17 -9.95 13.92 10.68
N LYS A 18 -10.18 15.18 11.09
CA LYS A 18 -11.37 15.95 10.71
C LYS A 18 -11.44 16.22 9.20
N ASP A 19 -10.31 16.56 8.59
CA ASP A 19 -10.23 16.80 7.14
C ASP A 19 -10.52 15.52 6.35
N MET A 20 -9.89 14.39 6.72
CA MET A 20 -10.17 13.10 6.08
C MET A 20 -11.64 12.67 6.25
N HIS A 21 -12.24 12.91 7.42
CA HIS A 21 -13.68 12.68 7.60
C HIS A 21 -14.52 13.55 6.65
N GLY A 22 -14.21 14.86 6.56
CA GLY A 22 -14.88 15.77 5.62
C GLY A 22 -14.73 15.35 4.15
N ILE A 23 -13.55 14.85 3.77
CA ILE A 23 -13.30 14.29 2.42
C ILE A 23 -14.21 13.09 2.17
N ARG A 24 -14.35 12.18 3.15
CA ARG A 24 -15.21 10.98 3.01
C ARG A 24 -16.68 11.34 2.90
N GLU A 25 -17.17 12.30 3.68
CA GLU A 25 -18.55 12.81 3.55
C GLU A 25 -18.81 13.42 2.17
N LYS A 26 -17.84 14.18 1.64
CA LYS A 26 -17.94 14.72 0.29
C LYS A 26 -17.99 13.61 -0.77
N ILE A 27 -17.18 12.56 -0.63
CA ILE A 27 -17.21 11.40 -1.52
C ILE A 27 -18.59 10.72 -1.48
N LYS A 28 -19.23 10.60 -0.31
CA LYS A 28 -20.61 10.08 -0.23
C LYS A 28 -21.59 10.91 -1.04
N GLN A 29 -21.48 12.23 -0.94
CA GLN A 29 -22.33 13.15 -1.69
C GLN A 29 -22.07 13.04 -3.19
N ASP A 30 -20.80 13.05 -3.61
CA ASP A 30 -20.39 12.92 -5.00
C ASP A 30 -20.89 11.59 -5.60
N ASN A 31 -20.75 10.49 -4.85
CA ASN A 31 -21.25 9.17 -5.27
C ASN A 31 -22.77 9.20 -5.52
N ARG A 32 -23.55 9.84 -4.65
CA ARG A 32 -25.00 9.99 -4.81
C ARG A 32 -25.34 10.84 -6.04
N LEU A 33 -24.63 11.94 -6.25
CA LEU A 33 -24.80 12.82 -7.42
C LEU A 33 -24.46 12.10 -8.73
N CYS A 34 -23.51 11.17 -8.71
CA CYS A 34 -23.19 10.30 -9.83
C CYS A 34 -24.19 9.15 -10.04
N GLY A 35 -25.27 9.06 -9.24
CA GLY A 35 -26.32 8.05 -9.39
C GLY A 35 -25.95 6.67 -8.84
N LEU A 36 -24.92 6.55 -8.00
CA LEU A 36 -24.62 5.28 -7.32
C LEU A 36 -25.73 4.97 -6.32
N LYS A 37 -26.32 3.77 -6.43
CA LYS A 37 -27.40 3.30 -5.54
C LYS A 37 -27.00 3.29 -4.07
N ASP A 38 -25.72 3.02 -3.80
CA ASP A 38 -25.14 3.08 -2.48
C ASP A 38 -23.99 4.11 -2.47
N GLY A 39 -24.31 5.31 -1.99
CA GLY A 39 -23.35 6.41 -1.90
C GLY A 39 -22.21 6.13 -0.90
N THR A 40 -22.34 5.15 -0.02
CA THR A 40 -21.33 4.84 1.00
C THR A 40 -20.22 3.95 0.49
N LYS A 41 -20.39 3.30 -0.68
CA LYS A 41 -19.38 2.40 -1.23
C LYS A 41 -18.22 3.17 -1.85
N VAL A 42 -17.01 2.76 -1.49
CA VAL A 42 -15.77 3.30 -2.05
C VAL A 42 -14.85 2.18 -2.50
N ASN A 43 -14.25 2.35 -3.67
CA ASN A 43 -13.14 1.56 -4.15
C ASN A 43 -11.86 2.24 -3.69
N VAL A 44 -10.90 1.49 -3.18
CA VAL A 44 -9.66 2.06 -2.67
C VAL A 44 -8.44 1.39 -3.28
N GLU A 45 -7.36 2.15 -3.37
CA GLU A 45 -6.00 1.64 -3.55
C GLU A 45 -5.18 1.96 -2.31
N GLY A 46 -4.32 1.03 -1.88
CA GLY A 46 -3.53 1.21 -0.68
C GLY A 46 -2.13 0.64 -0.82
N ASP A 47 -1.18 1.33 -0.19
CA ASP A 47 0.23 0.94 -0.14
C ASP A 47 0.84 1.30 1.22
N THR A 48 1.90 0.59 1.60
CA THR A 48 2.67 0.83 2.81
C THR A 48 4.12 1.12 2.47
N CYS A 49 4.55 2.34 2.79
CA CYS A 49 5.92 2.79 2.62
C CYS A 49 6.68 2.68 3.94
N TYR A 50 7.97 2.36 3.86
CA TYR A 50 8.86 2.25 5.01
C TYR A 50 9.93 3.34 4.94
N ASN A 51 10.38 3.84 6.08
CA ASN A 51 11.45 4.83 6.12
C ASN A 51 12.81 4.29 5.68
N ASN A 52 13.01 2.96 5.74
CA ASN A 52 14.17 2.26 5.21
C ASN A 52 13.73 0.97 4.52
N PRO A 53 14.45 0.51 3.47
CA PRO A 53 14.14 -0.78 2.85
C PRO A 53 14.25 -1.93 3.86
N LEU A 54 13.20 -2.74 3.97
CA LEU A 54 13.17 -3.89 4.91
C LEU A 54 14.25 -4.95 4.62
N PHE A 55 14.77 -4.98 3.38
CA PHE A 55 15.82 -5.92 2.97
C PHE A 55 17.23 -5.49 3.39
N ASN A 56 17.44 -4.21 3.74
CA ASN A 56 18.76 -3.70 4.15
C ASN A 56 19.14 -4.08 5.59
N SER A 57 18.25 -4.78 6.30
CA SER A 57 18.44 -5.25 7.68
C SER A 57 19.41 -6.42 7.81
N GLY A 58 19.63 -7.17 6.73
CA GLY A 58 20.41 -8.42 6.75
C GLY A 58 21.86 -8.18 7.18
N GLY A 59 22.16 -8.40 8.46
CA GLY A 59 23.51 -8.35 9.02
C GLY A 59 23.96 -6.99 9.58
N HIS A 60 23.17 -5.92 9.46
CA HIS A 60 23.56 -4.58 9.92
C HIS A 60 22.83 -4.09 11.18
N THR A 61 21.68 -4.68 11.49
CA THR A 61 20.92 -4.34 12.69
C THR A 61 20.55 -5.62 13.43
N PRO A 62 20.75 -5.70 14.76
CA PRO A 62 20.30 -6.86 15.55
C PRO A 62 18.77 -7.00 15.57
N PHE A 63 18.05 -5.93 15.20
CA PHE A 63 16.61 -5.91 15.00
C PHE A 63 16.26 -5.78 13.51
N GLN A 64 14.98 -5.87 13.19
CA GLN A 64 14.46 -5.60 11.84
C GLN A 64 14.81 -4.17 11.38
N GLY A 65 15.08 -4.02 10.09
CA GLY A 65 15.22 -2.72 9.44
C GLY A 65 13.86 -2.06 9.25
N GLY A 66 13.87 -0.73 9.27
CA GLY A 66 12.66 0.08 9.28
C GLY A 66 12.15 0.33 10.70
N THR A 67 11.92 1.59 11.02
CA THR A 67 11.41 2.04 12.33
C THR A 67 10.08 2.76 12.22
N ILE A 68 9.71 3.17 11.00
CA ILE A 68 8.47 3.86 10.68
C ILE A 68 7.88 3.22 9.42
N ALA A 69 6.58 2.94 9.45
CA ALA A 69 5.78 2.59 8.30
C ALA A 69 4.64 3.59 8.14
N VAL A 70 4.31 3.95 6.91
CA VAL A 70 3.18 4.81 6.57
C VAL A 70 2.30 4.07 5.58
N THR A 71 1.09 3.74 6.01
CA THR A 71 0.07 3.14 5.16
C THR A 71 -0.93 4.20 4.76
N THR A 72 -1.13 4.35 3.46
CA THR A 72 -2.07 5.31 2.87
C THR A 72 -3.10 4.59 2.02
N MET A 73 -4.36 5.01 2.11
CA MET A 73 -5.43 4.56 1.22
C MET A 73 -6.04 5.74 0.48
N CYS A 74 -6.14 5.61 -0.83
CA CYS A 74 -6.73 6.58 -1.74
C CYS A 74 -8.03 6.03 -2.34
N GLU A 75 -9.02 6.90 -2.53
CA GLU A 75 -10.26 6.54 -3.21
C GLU A 75 -10.07 6.45 -4.73
N ASN A 76 -10.87 5.60 -5.37
CA ASN A 76 -10.89 5.35 -6.81
C ASN A 76 -12.27 5.58 -7.44
N ASN A 77 -13.16 6.29 -6.74
CA ASN A 77 -14.51 6.62 -7.21
C ASN A 77 -14.54 7.91 -8.01
N THR A 78 -13.71 8.88 -7.63
CA THR A 78 -13.65 10.21 -8.24
C THR A 78 -12.36 10.38 -9.03
N ARG A 79 -12.36 11.35 -9.95
CA ARG A 79 -11.15 11.74 -10.69
C ARG A 79 -10.06 12.32 -9.79
N SER A 80 -10.40 12.79 -8.59
CA SER A 80 -9.45 13.44 -7.68
C SER A 80 -8.51 12.47 -6.98
N LYS A 81 -8.89 11.19 -6.87
CA LYS A 81 -8.13 10.14 -6.16
C LYS A 81 -7.62 10.60 -4.79
N ARG A 82 -8.53 11.11 -3.97
CA ARG A 82 -8.17 11.71 -2.67
C ARG A 82 -7.64 10.66 -1.70
N ILE A 83 -6.68 11.05 -0.86
CA ILE A 83 -6.30 10.26 0.30
C ILE A 83 -7.46 10.31 1.30
N ILE A 84 -7.96 9.14 1.71
CA ILE A 84 -9.07 9.01 2.65
C ILE A 84 -8.68 8.30 3.93
N GLY A 85 -7.45 7.80 4.03
CA GLY A 85 -6.97 7.16 5.23
C GLY A 85 -5.45 7.13 5.28
N VAL A 86 -4.90 7.41 6.46
CA VAL A 86 -3.47 7.33 6.74
C VAL A 86 -3.26 6.72 8.12
N HIS A 87 -2.29 5.82 8.21
CA HIS A 87 -1.75 5.33 9.48
C HIS A 87 -0.24 5.41 9.45
N VAL A 88 0.35 5.90 10.54
CA VAL A 88 1.80 5.94 10.74
C VAL A 88 2.12 5.00 11.89
N ALA A 89 2.78 3.89 11.62
CA ALA A 89 3.33 3.00 12.64
C ALA A 89 4.75 3.47 12.97
N ASN A 90 5.06 3.69 14.25
CA ASN A 90 6.29 4.28 14.71
C ASN A 90 6.83 3.56 15.96
N LYS A 91 8.08 3.11 15.89
CA LYS A 91 8.83 2.53 17.02
C LYS A 91 9.64 3.55 17.81
N LEU A 92 9.88 4.73 17.23
CA LEU A 92 10.83 5.69 17.79
C LEU A 92 10.21 6.47 18.94
N CYS A 93 10.88 6.40 20.10
CA CYS A 93 10.63 7.28 21.23
C CYS A 93 11.92 7.85 21.80
N MET A 94 12.08 9.17 21.68
CA MET A 94 13.25 9.88 22.20
C MET A 94 13.35 9.84 23.73
N VAL A 95 12.20 9.79 24.42
CA VAL A 95 12.15 9.69 25.88
C VAL A 95 12.67 8.33 26.33
N ALA A 96 12.16 7.25 25.75
CA ALA A 96 12.64 5.90 26.03
C ALA A 96 14.12 5.73 25.68
N SER A 97 14.56 6.25 24.52
CA SER A 97 15.98 6.22 24.13
C SER A 97 16.87 6.90 25.16
N ARG A 98 16.48 8.07 25.67
CA ARG A 98 17.22 8.76 26.73
C ARG A 98 17.27 7.97 28.03
N LEU A 99 16.13 7.39 28.47
CA LEU A 99 16.05 6.61 29.71
C LEU A 99 16.91 5.34 29.64
N ARG A 100 16.92 4.66 28.49
CA ARG A 100 17.78 3.49 28.27
C ARG A 100 19.26 3.83 28.25
N ASN A 101 19.63 4.99 27.69
CA ASN A 101 21.00 5.49 27.78
C ASN A 101 21.44 5.80 29.22
N GLN A 102 20.49 5.99 30.14
CA GLN A 102 20.74 6.16 31.58
C GLN A 102 20.71 4.82 32.34
N GLY A 103 20.57 3.68 31.65
CA GLY A 103 20.48 2.36 32.26
C GLY A 103 19.10 1.98 32.78
N ILE A 104 18.06 2.77 32.49
CA ILE A 104 16.69 2.50 32.92
C ILE A 104 16.01 1.63 31.85
N ALA A 105 15.53 0.45 32.25
CA ALA A 105 14.73 -0.41 31.39
C ALA A 105 13.34 0.22 31.14
N VAL A 106 12.98 0.43 29.88
CA VAL A 106 11.75 1.11 29.47
C VAL A 106 11.17 0.43 28.23
N ASP A 107 9.88 0.12 28.31
CA ASP A 107 9.13 -0.52 27.21
C ASP A 107 8.19 0.47 26.51
N CYS A 108 8.31 0.55 25.19
CA CYS A 108 7.38 1.30 24.33
C CYS A 108 6.28 0.37 23.81
N PRO A 109 5.03 0.85 23.61
CA PRO A 109 4.57 2.23 23.83
C PRO A 109 4.13 2.55 25.27
N ASN A 110 4.36 1.64 26.22
CA ASN A 110 3.72 1.65 27.56
C ASN A 110 4.69 2.07 28.68
N HIS A 111 5.24 3.28 28.59
CA HIS A 111 6.05 3.83 29.66
C HIS A 111 5.53 5.18 30.15
N ASP A 112 5.90 5.51 31.39
CA ASP A 112 5.51 6.78 32.00
C ASP A 112 6.06 7.98 31.22
N GLY A 113 5.22 9.02 31.13
CA GLY A 113 5.51 10.24 30.36
C GLY A 113 5.05 10.16 28.90
N LYS A 114 5.64 11.02 28.06
CA LYS A 114 5.23 11.15 26.64
C LYS A 114 5.93 10.10 25.78
N CYS A 115 5.25 9.00 25.49
CA CYS A 115 5.67 8.05 24.47
C CYS A 115 5.19 8.48 23.08
N THR A 116 6.08 8.46 22.09
CA THR A 116 5.75 8.76 20.68
C THR A 116 5.69 7.50 19.82
N ALA A 117 6.17 6.37 20.36
CA ALA A 117 6.01 5.09 19.71
C ALA A 117 4.55 4.64 19.88
N ASN A 118 3.98 4.01 18.84
CA ASN A 118 2.66 3.39 18.90
C ASN A 118 2.72 1.88 18.63
N MET A 119 3.93 1.34 18.61
CA MET A 119 4.22 -0.08 18.49
C MET A 119 5.48 -0.42 19.28
N SER A 120 5.60 -1.69 19.66
CA SER A 120 6.79 -2.20 20.34
C SER A 120 7.99 -2.24 19.39
N GLU A 121 9.20 -2.23 19.95
CA GLU A 121 10.42 -2.44 19.18
C GLU A 121 10.49 -3.84 18.58
N THR A 122 9.91 -4.82 19.28
CA THR A 122 9.81 -6.22 18.86
C THR A 122 8.72 -6.46 17.82
N ASP A 123 7.74 -5.55 17.69
CA ASP A 123 6.66 -5.70 16.71
C ASP A 123 7.20 -5.67 15.27
N VAL A 124 6.66 -6.52 14.39
CA VAL A 124 7.08 -6.53 12.98
C VAL A 124 6.53 -5.29 12.23
N ILE A 125 7.42 -4.42 11.77
CA ILE A 125 7.11 -3.18 11.03
C ILE A 125 6.52 -3.49 9.66
N GLY A 126 6.94 -4.59 9.02
CA GLY A 126 6.41 -5.05 7.73
C GLY A 126 5.04 -5.73 7.80
N ASN A 127 4.31 -5.61 8.92
CA ASN A 127 3.00 -6.21 9.08
C ASN A 127 1.90 -5.38 8.38
N GLU A 128 1.90 -5.41 7.05
CA GLU A 128 0.95 -4.66 6.23
C GLU A 128 -0.51 -5.05 6.50
N GLU A 129 -0.77 -6.30 6.90
CA GLU A 129 -2.10 -6.75 7.30
C GLU A 129 -2.64 -5.88 8.44
N LYS A 130 -1.85 -5.73 9.52
CA LYS A 130 -2.21 -4.91 10.69
C LYS A 130 -2.41 -3.44 10.31
N TRP A 131 -1.53 -2.88 9.48
CA TRP A 131 -1.61 -1.45 9.14
C TRP A 131 -2.79 -1.13 8.22
N ASN A 132 -3.06 -1.99 7.23
CA ASN A 132 -4.24 -1.84 6.38
C ASN A 132 -5.53 -2.02 7.17
N GLU A 133 -5.57 -2.94 8.14
CA GLU A 133 -6.70 -3.09 9.05
C GLU A 133 -6.98 -1.81 9.85
N HIS A 134 -5.94 -1.18 10.42
CA HIS A 134 -6.09 0.08 11.15
C HIS A 134 -6.66 1.20 10.27
N VAL A 135 -6.16 1.36 9.04
CA VAL A 135 -6.67 2.39 8.12
C VAL A 135 -8.10 2.07 7.68
N ALA A 136 -8.39 0.82 7.33
CA ALA A 136 -9.70 0.39 6.88
C ALA A 136 -10.77 0.57 7.97
N ARG A 137 -10.47 0.24 9.23
CA ARG A 137 -11.39 0.50 10.36
C ARG A 137 -11.72 1.98 10.50
N LYS A 138 -10.73 2.88 10.30
CA LYS A 138 -10.98 4.33 10.32
C LYS A 138 -11.87 4.75 9.16
N ILE A 139 -11.73 4.17 7.98
CA ILE A 139 -12.57 4.50 6.82
C ILE A 139 -14.02 4.01 7.04
N ASN A 140 -14.18 2.84 7.65
CA ASN A 140 -15.48 2.20 7.90
C ASN A 140 -16.42 2.94 8.85
N THR A 141 -15.92 3.93 9.59
CA THR A 141 -16.80 4.84 10.34
C THR A 141 -17.70 5.63 9.39
N ASP A 142 -17.22 5.89 8.17
CA ASP A 142 -17.88 6.74 7.21
C ASP A 142 -18.29 5.95 5.96
N LEU A 143 -17.36 5.26 5.31
CA LEU A 143 -17.54 4.61 4.00
C LEU A 143 -17.34 3.09 4.08
N ASN A 144 -18.03 2.34 3.23
CA ASN A 144 -17.84 0.89 3.09
C ASN A 144 -16.85 0.60 1.94
N ILE A 145 -15.78 -0.14 2.22
CA ILE A 145 -14.79 -0.47 1.18
C ILE A 145 -15.31 -1.63 0.33
N ALA A 146 -15.74 -1.32 -0.89
CA ALA A 146 -16.27 -2.29 -1.85
C ALA A 146 -15.17 -3.08 -2.57
N SER A 147 -14.06 -2.42 -2.88
CA SER A 147 -12.88 -3.07 -3.47
C SER A 147 -11.58 -2.46 -2.98
N PHE A 148 -10.54 -3.30 -2.92
CA PHE A 148 -9.19 -2.93 -2.54
C PHE A 148 -8.21 -3.32 -3.66
N THR A 149 -7.42 -2.35 -4.11
CA THR A 149 -6.33 -2.56 -5.08
C THR A 149 -5.00 -2.44 -4.36
N GLY A 150 -4.17 -3.46 -4.45
CA GLY A 150 -2.80 -3.43 -3.91
C GLY A 150 -1.79 -4.14 -4.81
N ASP A 151 -0.57 -4.26 -4.29
CA ASP A 151 0.59 -4.79 -5.03
C ASP A 151 0.53 -6.32 -5.27
N GLY A 152 -0.37 -7.01 -4.55
CA GLY A 152 -0.70 -8.42 -4.78
C GLY A 152 0.28 -9.44 -4.20
N ASP A 153 1.39 -8.97 -3.62
CA ASP A 153 2.40 -9.79 -2.92
C ASP A 153 2.27 -9.66 -1.38
N SER A 154 1.33 -8.86 -0.88
CA SER A 154 1.14 -8.61 0.56
C SER A 154 -0.21 -9.05 1.14
N LYS A 155 -0.26 -9.18 2.47
CA LYS A 155 -1.47 -9.48 3.25
C LYS A 155 -2.34 -8.24 3.52
N GLY A 156 -2.07 -7.10 2.87
CA GLY A 156 -2.86 -5.87 3.06
C GLY A 156 -4.36 -6.08 2.81
N HIS A 157 -4.70 -6.86 1.79
CA HIS A 157 -6.08 -7.24 1.47
C HIS A 157 -6.79 -7.96 2.63
N SER A 158 -6.09 -8.87 3.31
CA SER A 158 -6.62 -9.59 4.47
C SER A 158 -6.87 -8.64 5.65
N GLY A 159 -6.03 -7.62 5.82
CA GLY A 159 -6.24 -6.57 6.81
C GLY A 159 -7.50 -5.75 6.54
N VAL A 160 -7.75 -5.41 5.28
CA VAL A 160 -8.99 -4.74 4.87
C VAL A 160 -10.21 -5.61 5.15
N ASP A 161 -10.16 -6.90 4.79
CA ASP A 161 -11.27 -7.83 5.04
C ASP A 161 -11.60 -7.94 6.53
N LYS A 162 -10.61 -7.98 7.43
CA LYS A 162 -10.84 -8.00 8.89
C LYS A 162 -11.56 -6.75 9.40
N ALA A 163 -11.38 -5.62 8.74
CA ALA A 163 -12.03 -4.38 9.12
C ALA A 163 -13.48 -4.29 8.58
N GLN A 164 -13.79 -4.98 7.48
CA GLN A 164 -15.12 -4.94 6.86
C GLN A 164 -16.05 -6.01 7.44
N VAL A 165 -17.35 -5.70 7.44
CA VAL A 165 -18.40 -6.72 7.64
C VAL A 165 -18.72 -7.44 6.33
N GLN A 166 -18.63 -6.73 5.20
CA GLN A 166 -18.90 -7.26 3.87
C GLN A 166 -17.60 -7.70 3.19
N GLN A 167 -17.69 -8.72 2.35
CA GLN A 167 -16.55 -9.18 1.56
C GLN A 167 -16.08 -8.10 0.58
N THR A 168 -14.80 -7.73 0.63
CA THR A 168 -14.17 -6.81 -0.31
C THR A 168 -13.68 -7.56 -1.55
N VAL A 169 -13.83 -6.92 -2.72
CA VAL A 169 -13.24 -7.44 -3.97
C VAL A 169 -11.78 -7.00 -4.07
N HIS A 170 -10.87 -7.96 -4.30
CA HIS A 170 -9.43 -7.70 -4.35
C HIS A 170 -8.92 -7.60 -5.77
N PHE A 171 -8.27 -6.48 -6.08
CA PHE A 171 -7.62 -6.22 -7.36
C PHE A 171 -6.10 -6.14 -7.19
N LYS A 172 -5.38 -6.51 -8.25
CA LYS A 172 -3.94 -6.30 -8.36
C LYS A 172 -3.66 -5.11 -9.26
N ASP A 173 -2.72 -4.28 -8.84
CA ASP A 173 -2.25 -3.18 -9.68
C ASP A 173 -1.64 -3.71 -11.01
N LEU A 174 -1.81 -2.93 -12.08
CA LEU A 174 -1.33 -3.28 -13.42
C LEU A 174 0.20 -3.23 -13.54
N ARG A 175 0.88 -2.41 -12.75
CA ARG A 175 2.34 -2.26 -12.72
C ARG A 175 3.01 -3.54 -12.23
N HIS A 176 2.49 -4.11 -11.15
CA HIS A 176 2.89 -5.35 -10.50
C HIS A 176 2.54 -6.55 -11.37
N LEU A 177 1.37 -6.54 -12.02
CA LEU A 177 1.06 -7.53 -13.04
C LEU A 177 2.12 -7.54 -14.15
N GLY A 178 2.47 -6.37 -14.70
CA GLY A 178 3.50 -6.24 -15.73
C GLY A 178 4.90 -6.65 -15.23
N ASN A 179 5.25 -6.33 -13.98
CA ASN A 179 6.50 -6.75 -13.36
C ASN A 179 6.56 -8.27 -13.15
N SER A 180 5.45 -8.88 -12.73
CA SER A 180 5.32 -10.33 -12.59
C SER A 180 5.43 -11.03 -13.94
N LEU A 181 4.83 -10.49 -15.00
CA LEU A 181 5.03 -10.98 -16.38
C LEU A 181 6.51 -10.93 -16.78
N LYS A 182 7.20 -9.81 -16.56
CA LYS A 182 8.64 -9.69 -16.83
C LYS A 182 9.45 -10.73 -16.04
N ARG A 183 9.15 -10.91 -14.74
CA ARG A 183 9.81 -11.92 -13.89
C ARG A 183 9.59 -13.33 -14.43
N ALA A 184 8.38 -13.66 -14.88
CA ALA A 184 8.06 -14.96 -15.48
C ALA A 184 8.85 -15.19 -16.78
N ILE A 185 8.92 -14.19 -17.67
CA ILE A 185 9.68 -14.28 -18.93
C ILE A 185 11.19 -14.44 -18.64
N ASN A 186 11.73 -13.72 -17.66
CA ASN A 186 13.14 -13.88 -17.27
C ASN A 186 13.46 -15.26 -16.66
N LYS A 187 12.45 -15.97 -16.13
CA LYS A 187 12.60 -17.34 -15.61
C LYS A 187 12.29 -18.42 -16.66
N ALA A 188 11.68 -18.05 -17.78
CA ALA A 188 11.31 -18.99 -18.83
C ALA A 188 12.56 -19.63 -19.45
N GLN A 189 12.43 -20.91 -19.82
CA GLN A 189 13.46 -21.61 -20.57
C GLN A 189 13.36 -21.21 -22.04
N PHE A 190 14.45 -20.65 -22.57
CA PHE A 190 14.57 -20.32 -23.98
C PHE A 190 15.52 -21.30 -24.66
N SER A 191 15.35 -21.46 -25.98
CA SER A 191 16.28 -22.27 -26.76
C SER A 191 17.70 -21.71 -26.70
N SER A 192 18.70 -22.58 -26.76
CA SER A 192 20.13 -22.22 -26.65
C SER A 192 20.56 -21.19 -27.70
N GLY A 193 19.91 -21.17 -28.87
CA GLY A 193 20.18 -20.24 -29.96
C GLY A 193 19.41 -18.91 -29.91
N MET A 194 18.42 -18.76 -29.02
CA MET A 194 17.59 -17.54 -28.99
C MET A 194 18.36 -16.29 -28.57
N PHE A 195 19.33 -16.45 -27.66
CA PHE A 195 20.22 -15.37 -27.23
C PHE A 195 21.67 -15.81 -27.44
N ALA A 196 22.35 -15.20 -28.39
CA ALA A 196 23.75 -15.50 -28.69
C ALA A 196 24.73 -14.79 -27.73
N GLY A 197 25.88 -15.42 -27.51
CA GLY A 197 27.03 -14.82 -26.83
C GLY A 197 27.25 -15.26 -25.37
N PRO A 198 28.17 -14.59 -24.65
CA PRO A 198 28.50 -14.89 -23.27
C PRO A 198 27.30 -14.78 -22.32
N ALA A 199 27.34 -15.49 -21.19
CA ALA A 199 26.25 -15.54 -20.21
C ALA A 199 25.71 -14.15 -19.79
N SER A 200 26.60 -13.18 -19.56
CA SER A 200 26.21 -11.81 -19.21
C SER A 200 25.44 -11.09 -20.34
N LYS A 201 25.87 -11.25 -21.59
CA LYS A 201 25.16 -10.70 -22.76
C LYS A 201 23.82 -11.38 -22.99
N ARG A 202 23.75 -12.71 -22.81
CA ARG A 202 22.48 -13.46 -22.90
C ARG A 202 21.48 -12.98 -21.86
N ALA A 203 21.89 -12.83 -20.60
CA ALA A 203 21.04 -12.30 -19.54
C ALA A 203 20.56 -10.86 -19.84
N ASN A 204 21.42 -10.01 -20.40
CA ASN A 204 21.04 -8.67 -20.82
C ASN A 204 19.99 -8.70 -21.95
N PHE A 205 20.22 -9.48 -23.01
CA PHE A 205 19.28 -9.62 -24.12
C PHE A 205 17.94 -10.21 -23.67
N GLN A 206 17.95 -11.22 -22.81
CA GLN A 206 16.75 -11.80 -22.22
C GLN A 206 15.97 -10.76 -21.42
N ASN A 207 16.64 -9.96 -20.59
CA ASN A 207 15.98 -8.90 -19.83
C ASN A 207 15.39 -7.80 -20.73
N ARG A 208 16.08 -7.42 -21.81
CA ARG A 208 15.56 -6.46 -22.81
C ARG A 208 14.36 -7.04 -23.56
N PHE A 209 14.41 -8.32 -23.91
CA PHE A 209 13.29 -9.04 -24.53
C PHE A 209 12.08 -9.08 -23.59
N ALA A 210 12.27 -9.43 -22.32
CA ALA A 210 11.22 -9.42 -21.31
C ALA A 210 10.61 -8.03 -21.10
N LEU A 211 11.43 -6.97 -21.11
CA LEU A 211 10.96 -5.59 -21.06
C LEU A 211 10.10 -5.23 -22.28
N SER A 212 10.51 -5.64 -23.49
CA SER A 212 9.76 -5.40 -24.72
C SER A 212 8.40 -6.11 -24.69
N ILE A 213 8.37 -7.40 -24.32
CA ILE A 213 7.10 -8.14 -24.19
C ILE A 213 6.19 -7.49 -23.15
N ARG A 214 6.72 -7.19 -21.96
CA ARG A 214 5.96 -6.48 -20.91
C ARG A 214 5.33 -5.21 -21.48
N ALA A 215 6.11 -4.35 -22.15
CA ALA A 215 5.60 -3.10 -22.69
C ALA A 215 4.47 -3.32 -23.72
N ARG A 216 4.63 -4.29 -24.63
CA ARG A 216 3.61 -4.62 -25.64
C ARG A 216 2.33 -5.17 -25.01
N CYS A 217 2.43 -6.15 -24.12
CA CYS A 217 1.28 -6.73 -23.43
C CYS A 217 0.52 -5.69 -22.60
N MET A 218 1.24 -4.84 -21.85
CA MET A 218 0.60 -3.79 -21.06
C MET A 218 -0.06 -2.72 -21.94
N SER A 219 0.53 -2.38 -23.08
CA SER A 219 -0.07 -1.47 -24.07
C SER A 219 -1.38 -2.04 -24.61
N GLU A 220 -1.40 -3.30 -25.04
CA GLU A 220 -2.61 -3.94 -25.56
C GLU A 220 -3.70 -4.06 -24.48
N LEU A 221 -3.33 -4.43 -23.25
CA LEU A 221 -4.27 -4.45 -22.13
C LEU A 221 -4.85 -3.06 -21.85
N THR A 222 -4.02 -2.01 -21.85
CA THR A 222 -4.46 -0.63 -21.63
C THR A 222 -5.40 -0.15 -22.75
N LYS A 223 -5.09 -0.47 -24.01
CA LYS A 223 -5.96 -0.18 -25.16
C LYS A 223 -7.29 -0.91 -25.06
N ALA A 224 -7.28 -2.19 -24.66
CA ALA A 224 -8.49 -2.97 -24.46
C ALA A 224 -9.36 -2.36 -23.35
N HIS A 225 -8.77 -2.01 -22.20
CA HIS A 225 -9.45 -1.30 -21.13
C HIS A 225 -10.09 0.02 -21.61
N LYS A 226 -9.38 0.79 -22.43
CA LYS A 226 -9.91 2.04 -23.00
C LYS A 226 -11.06 1.79 -23.98
N LYS A 227 -10.90 0.84 -24.91
CA LYS A 227 -11.87 0.52 -25.95
C LYS A 227 -13.17 -0.02 -25.38
N TYR A 228 -13.08 -0.94 -24.42
CA TYR A 228 -14.22 -1.63 -23.80
C TYR A 228 -14.66 -0.99 -22.48
N LYS A 229 -14.17 0.23 -22.17
CA LYS A 229 -14.51 1.00 -20.96
C LYS A 229 -14.37 0.18 -19.66
N GLY A 230 -13.36 -0.70 -19.60
CA GLY A 230 -13.11 -1.57 -18.45
C GLY A 230 -14.03 -2.79 -18.34
N ASN A 231 -14.85 -3.10 -19.35
CA ASN A 231 -15.67 -4.32 -19.36
C ASN A 231 -14.79 -5.57 -19.51
N ILE A 232 -14.45 -6.21 -18.40
CA ILE A 232 -13.57 -7.38 -18.35
C ILE A 232 -14.11 -8.55 -19.18
N LYS A 233 -15.43 -8.76 -19.25
CA LYS A 233 -16.00 -9.86 -20.05
C LYS A 233 -15.72 -9.67 -21.54
N GLU A 234 -15.91 -8.45 -22.03
CA GLU A 234 -15.61 -8.11 -23.43
C GLU A 234 -14.11 -8.19 -23.71
N ILE A 235 -13.29 -7.64 -22.81
CA ILE A 235 -11.83 -7.72 -22.93
C ILE A 235 -11.37 -9.17 -23.03
N THR A 236 -11.80 -10.04 -22.12
CA THR A 236 -11.44 -11.46 -22.13
C THR A 236 -11.89 -12.12 -23.44
N ASN A 237 -13.17 -11.97 -23.82
CA ASN A 237 -13.71 -12.58 -25.04
C ASN A 237 -13.00 -12.17 -26.33
N HIS A 238 -12.39 -10.98 -26.35
CA HIS A 238 -11.63 -10.47 -27.48
C HIS A 238 -10.12 -10.74 -27.41
N MET A 239 -9.59 -11.12 -26.24
CA MET A 239 -8.17 -11.43 -26.04
C MET A 239 -7.85 -12.94 -26.04
N THR A 240 -8.85 -13.82 -25.86
CA THR A 240 -8.69 -15.28 -25.91
C THR A 240 -9.03 -15.90 -27.27
N LYS A 241 -9.22 -15.09 -28.32
CA LYS A 241 -9.34 -15.54 -29.72
C LYS A 241 -8.03 -15.31 -30.45
#